data_AF-A0A845PHZ4-F1
#
_entry.id   AF-A0A845PHZ4-F1
#
_cell.length_a   1.000
_cell.length_b   1.000
_cell.length_c   1.000
_cell.angle_alpha   90.00
_cell.angle_beta   90.00
_cell.angle_gamma   90.00
#
_symmetry.space_group_name_H-M   'P 1'
#
loop_
_entity.id
_entity.type
_entity.pdbx_description
1 polymer ?
#
loop_
_entity_poly.entity_id
_entity_poly.type
_entity_poly.pdbx_seq_one_letter_code
_entity_poly.pdbx_strand_id
1 'polypeptide(L)'
;MIRYVAIIFLFLSGVGGYTIDKFGQDLCVNEYIAIGTITYFKELNGVSANDPSMLGMCGILSIIFSVILIFIKNKYFYTIFSVILLLAELILLNMMETVSYKEIIYDSITKCSNYSALAWIVFQTVFLVFSGFYLFKRK
;
A
#
# COMPACT_ATOMS: atom_id res chain seq x y z
N MET A 1 0.61 -5.71 -23.86
CA MET A 1 -0.53 -4.96 -23.28
C MET A 1 -0.75 -5.28 -21.80
N ILE A 2 -0.99 -6.54 -21.40
CA ILE A 2 -1.26 -6.92 -19.99
C ILE A 2 -0.22 -6.38 -18.99
N ARG A 3 1.08 -6.43 -19.31
CA ARG A 3 2.15 -5.85 -18.49
C ARG A 3 1.92 -4.36 -18.17
N TYR A 4 1.57 -3.56 -19.18
CA TYR A 4 1.35 -2.13 -18.99
C TYR A 4 0.09 -1.85 -18.16
N VAL A 5 -0.94 -2.68 -18.32
CA VAL A 5 -2.15 -2.62 -17.48
C VAL A 5 -1.77 -2.89 -16.01
N ALA A 6 -0.98 -3.93 -15.74
CA ALA A 6 -0.48 -4.20 -14.39
C ALA A 6 0.29 -2.99 -13.82
N ILE A 7 1.22 -2.42 -14.60
CA ILE A 7 2.02 -1.27 -14.17
C ILE A 7 1.15 -0.03 -13.89
N ILE A 8 0.10 0.22 -14.68
CA ILE A 8 -0.84 1.32 -14.43
C ILE A 8 -1.54 1.12 -13.08
N PHE A 9 -1.98 -0.11 -12.78
CA PHE A 9 -2.57 -0.42 -11.48
C PHE A 9 -1.57 -0.28 -10.33
N LEU A 10 -0.30 -0.62 -10.55
CA LEU A 10 0.75 -0.36 -9.55
C LEU A 10 0.95 1.14 -9.31
N PHE A 11 0.93 1.95 -10.37
CA PHE A 11 1.02 3.40 -10.25
C PHE A 11 -0.19 3.98 -9.48
N LEU A 12 -1.41 3.54 -9.81
CA LEU A 12 -2.63 3.95 -9.11
C LEU A 12 -2.65 3.52 -7.65
N SER A 13 -2.16 2.30 -7.36
CA SER A 13 -1.92 1.83 -6.00
C SER A 13 -0.96 2.78 -5.28
N GLY A 14 0.17 3.12 -5.91
CA GLY A 14 1.14 4.03 -5.35
C GLY A 14 0.58 5.43 -5.04
N VAL A 15 -0.25 5.97 -5.92
CA VAL A 15 -0.99 7.22 -5.66
C VAL A 15 -1.91 7.03 -4.46
N GLY A 16 -2.74 5.99 -4.44
CA GLY A 16 -3.64 5.69 -3.33
C GLY A 16 -2.90 5.59 -1.99
N GLY A 17 -1.76 4.89 -1.96
CA GLY A 17 -0.90 4.73 -0.79
C GLY A 17 -0.29 6.05 -0.31
N TYR A 18 0.20 6.88 -1.22
CA TYR A 18 0.74 8.20 -0.90
C TYR A 18 -0.33 9.15 -0.35
N THR A 19 -1.58 9.01 -0.81
CA THR A 19 -2.69 9.87 -0.40
C THR A 19 -3.36 9.44 0.91
N ILE A 20 -3.01 8.27 1.46
CA ILE A 20 -3.59 7.73 2.71
C ILE A 20 -3.55 8.75 3.85
N ASP A 21 -2.44 9.47 3.98
CA ASP A 21 -2.19 10.36 5.12
C ASP A 21 -2.36 11.87 4.79
N LYS A 22 -2.65 12.20 3.51
CA LYS A 22 -2.60 13.61 3.04
C LYS A 22 -3.96 14.28 2.80
N PHE A 23 -5.04 13.53 2.60
CA PHE A 23 -6.33 14.07 2.13
C PHE A 23 -7.40 14.21 3.23
N GLY A 24 -6.99 14.33 4.49
CA GLY A 24 -7.92 14.52 5.61
C GLY A 24 -8.67 13.25 6.04
N GLN A 25 -8.20 12.09 5.61
CA GLN A 25 -8.61 10.78 6.14
C GLN A 25 -7.45 10.24 6.95
N ASP A 26 -7.30 10.71 8.18
CA ASP A 26 -6.25 10.19 9.06
C ASP A 26 -6.51 8.69 9.30
N LEU A 27 -5.44 7.90 9.26
CA LEU A 27 -5.53 6.50 9.70
C LEU A 27 -6.07 6.48 11.13
N CYS A 28 -6.80 5.43 11.44
CA CYS A 28 -7.41 5.27 12.74
C CYS A 28 -7.35 3.82 13.22
N VAL A 29 -7.50 3.68 14.53
CA VAL A 29 -7.62 2.41 15.22
C VAL A 29 -8.84 2.51 16.13
N ASN A 30 -9.66 1.46 16.13
CA ASN A 30 -10.79 1.38 17.04
C ASN A 30 -10.31 0.83 18.40
N GLU A 31 -10.85 1.36 19.49
CA GLU A 31 -10.63 0.84 20.85
C GLU A 31 -9.17 0.91 21.35
N TYR A 32 -8.34 1.79 20.79
CA TYR A 32 -6.94 1.93 21.19
C TYR A 32 -6.75 2.61 22.57
N ILE A 33 -7.41 3.76 22.81
CA ILE A 33 -7.31 4.50 24.09
C ILE A 33 -8.43 4.11 25.06
N ALA A 34 -9.66 3.94 24.54
CA ALA A 34 -10.83 3.61 25.33
C ALA A 34 -11.84 2.79 24.51
N ILE A 35 -12.57 1.90 25.19
CA ILE A 35 -13.58 1.05 24.59
C ILE A 35 -14.67 1.91 23.93
N GLY A 36 -15.04 1.58 22.69
CA GLY A 36 -16.04 2.29 21.90
C GLY A 36 -15.58 3.63 21.30
N THR A 37 -14.29 3.94 21.37
CA THR A 37 -13.74 5.18 20.79
C THR A 37 -12.84 4.90 19.58
N ILE A 38 -12.92 5.77 18.58
CA ILE A 38 -12.02 5.78 17.44
C ILE A 38 -10.88 6.73 17.77
N THR A 39 -9.64 6.27 17.65
CA THR A 39 -8.46 7.10 17.83
C THR A 39 -7.79 7.33 16.49
N TYR A 40 -7.57 8.59 16.13
CA TYR A 40 -6.83 8.94 14.91
C TYR A 40 -5.35 9.04 15.20
N PHE A 41 -4.51 8.55 14.28
CA PHE A 41 -3.05 8.59 14.46
C PHE A 41 -2.49 10.01 14.57
N LYS A 42 -3.13 11.01 13.95
CA LYS A 42 -2.78 12.43 14.11
C LYS A 42 -2.95 12.98 15.54
N GLU A 43 -3.75 12.31 16.38
CA GLU A 43 -4.01 12.69 17.77
C GLU A 43 -2.99 12.04 18.72
N LEU A 44 -2.26 11.02 18.23
CA LEU A 44 -1.20 10.37 18.97
C LEU A 44 0.08 11.19 18.89
N ASN A 45 0.85 11.19 19.98
CA ASN A 45 2.15 11.84 20.05
C ASN A 45 3.27 10.80 20.10
N GLY A 46 4.48 11.18 19.68
CA GLY A 46 5.66 10.32 19.73
C GLY A 46 5.75 9.36 18.54
N VAL A 47 6.36 8.19 18.75
CA VAL A 47 6.70 7.23 17.69
C VAL A 47 5.45 6.74 16.95
N SER A 48 4.33 6.60 17.65
CA SER A 48 3.05 6.16 17.08
C SER A 48 2.52 7.08 15.98
N ALA A 49 2.82 8.38 16.02
CA ALA A 49 2.42 9.32 14.98
C ALA A 49 3.13 9.08 13.63
N ASN A 50 4.24 8.32 13.64
CA ASN A 50 5.02 8.04 12.44
C ASN A 50 4.61 6.75 11.72
N ASP A 51 3.82 5.86 12.35
CA ASP A 51 3.34 4.63 11.70
C ASP A 51 2.59 4.88 10.36
N PRO A 52 1.71 5.92 10.24
CA PRO A 52 1.09 6.29 8.97
C PRO A 52 2.09 6.59 7.84
N SER A 53 3.26 7.13 8.19
CA SER A 53 4.27 7.47 7.19
C SER A 53 4.82 6.23 6.47
N MET A 54 4.82 5.07 7.12
CA MET A 54 5.25 3.80 6.52
C MET A 54 4.30 3.36 5.38
N LEU A 55 2.99 3.60 5.51
CA LEU A 55 2.03 3.39 4.41
C LEU A 55 2.27 4.38 3.27
N GLY A 56 2.51 5.65 3.60
CA GLY A 56 2.88 6.66 2.61
C GLY A 56 4.14 6.29 1.82
N MET A 57 5.15 5.74 2.50
CA MET A 57 6.38 5.25 1.88
C MET A 57 6.14 4.04 0.96
N CYS A 58 5.25 3.12 1.33
CA CYS A 58 4.83 2.03 0.43
C CYS A 58 4.24 2.59 -0.87
N GLY A 59 3.40 3.62 -0.78
CA GLY A 59 2.86 4.33 -1.94
C GLY A 59 3.95 4.92 -2.84
N ILE A 60 4.93 5.61 -2.25
CA ILE A 60 6.07 6.20 -2.98
C ILE A 60 6.90 5.12 -3.67
N LEU A 61 7.22 4.01 -2.99
CA LEU A 61 7.95 2.89 -3.59
C LEU A 61 7.20 2.32 -4.79
N SER A 62 5.89 2.09 -4.66
CA SER A 62 5.03 1.64 -5.75
C SER A 62 5.09 2.59 -6.96
N ILE A 63 5.07 3.92 -6.76
CA ILE A 63 5.24 4.90 -7.83
C ILE A 63 6.60 4.75 -8.51
N ILE A 64 7.69 4.72 -7.73
CA ILE A 64 9.06 4.63 -8.28
C ILE A 64 9.23 3.33 -9.08
N PHE A 65 8.81 2.19 -8.52
CA PHE A 65 8.92 0.90 -9.19
C PHE A 65 8.03 0.80 -10.42
N SER A 66 6.86 1.46 -10.43
CA SER A 66 6.02 1.49 -11.64
C SER A 66 6.78 2.08 -12.82
N VAL A 67 7.54 3.16 -12.63
CA VAL A 67 8.38 3.79 -13.67
C VAL A 67 9.48 2.84 -14.12
N ILE A 68 10.20 2.21 -13.18
CA ILE A 68 11.28 1.26 -13.47
C ILE A 68 10.76 0.07 -14.29
N LEU A 69 9.61 -0.50 -13.90
CA LEU A 69 9.03 -1.70 -14.52
C LEU A 69 8.58 -1.47 -15.97
N ILE A 70 8.32 -0.22 -16.39
CA ILE A 70 8.01 0.12 -17.80
C ILE A 70 9.17 -0.29 -18.72
N PHE A 71 10.41 -0.04 -18.29
CA PHE A 71 11.61 -0.27 -19.09
C PHE A 71 12.01 -1.76 -19.15
N ILE A 72 11.55 -2.58 -18.21
CA ILE A 72 11.95 -3.99 -18.10
C ILE A 72 11.10 -4.89 -19.00
N LYS A 73 11.62 -5.23 -20.19
CA LYS A 73 10.93 -6.11 -21.17
C LYS A 73 11.01 -7.59 -20.81
N ASN A 74 12.08 -8.02 -20.16
CA ASN A 74 12.30 -9.43 -19.83
C ASN A 74 11.39 -9.85 -18.67
N LYS A 75 10.63 -10.94 -18.85
CA LYS A 75 9.70 -11.48 -17.85
C LYS A 75 10.38 -11.82 -16.53
N TYR A 76 11.58 -12.41 -16.56
CA TYR A 76 12.29 -12.81 -15.36
C TYR A 76 12.69 -11.61 -14.51
N PHE A 77 13.31 -10.60 -15.13
CA PHE A 77 13.66 -9.35 -14.43
C PHE A 77 12.41 -8.62 -13.93
N TYR A 78 11.33 -8.59 -14.71
CA TYR A 78 10.06 -8.00 -14.27
C TYR A 78 9.55 -8.66 -12.98
N THR A 79 9.57 -9.99 -12.90
CA THR A 79 9.19 -10.72 -11.68
C THR A 79 10.10 -10.41 -10.51
N ILE A 80 11.43 -10.44 -10.72
CA ILE A 80 12.40 -10.18 -9.66
C ILE A 80 12.17 -8.79 -9.05
N PHE A 81 12.06 -7.75 -9.87
CA PHE A 81 11.80 -6.39 -9.37
C PHE A 81 10.43 -6.27 -8.70
N SER A 82 9.41 -6.97 -9.20
CA SER A 82 8.08 -6.98 -8.55
C SER A 82 8.13 -7.66 -7.18
N VAL A 83 8.88 -8.77 -7.04
CA VAL A 83 9.06 -9.45 -5.75
C VAL A 83 9.86 -8.58 -4.79
N ILE A 84 10.93 -7.93 -5.27
CA ILE A 84 11.71 -6.98 -4.45
C ILE A 84 10.83 -5.85 -3.92
N LEU A 85 9.96 -5.29 -4.76
CA LEU A 85 8.99 -4.27 -4.33
C LEU A 85 8.10 -4.78 -3.20
N LEU A 86 7.45 -5.94 -3.38
CA LEU A 86 6.53 -6.50 -2.39
C LEU A 86 7.23 -6.84 -1.08
N LEU A 87 8.48 -7.30 -1.13
CA LEU A 87 9.28 -7.53 0.07
C LEU A 87 9.65 -6.21 0.77
N ALA A 88 10.01 -5.17 0.02
CA ALA A 88 10.30 -3.86 0.59
C ALA A 88 9.06 -3.23 1.26
N GLU A 89 7.90 -3.31 0.60
CA GLU A 89 6.62 -2.87 1.19
C GLU A 89 6.29 -3.69 2.45
N LEU A 90 6.45 -5.01 2.40
CA LEU A 90 6.21 -5.85 3.58
C LEU A 90 7.14 -5.51 4.75
N ILE A 91 8.41 -5.19 4.49
CA ILE A 91 9.34 -4.75 5.54
C ILE A 91 8.84 -3.45 6.16
N LEU A 92 8.46 -2.45 5.35
CA LEU A 92 7.92 -1.17 5.85
C LEU A 92 6.66 -1.36 6.69
N LEU A 93 5.74 -2.23 6.26
CA LEU A 93 4.52 -2.54 7.02
C LEU A 93 4.82 -3.21 8.37
N ASN A 94 5.86 -4.03 8.45
CA ASN A 94 6.27 -4.66 9.70
C ASN A 94 7.11 -3.75 10.62
N MET A 95 7.46 -2.53 10.17
CA MET A 95 8.12 -1.53 11.00
C MET A 95 7.14 -0.67 11.82
N MET A 96 5.83 -0.84 11.62
CA MET A 96 4.82 -0.17 12.45
C MET A 96 4.79 -0.77 13.85
N GLU A 97 4.82 0.09 14.88
CA GLU A 97 4.99 -0.34 16.27
C GLU A 97 3.70 -0.30 17.09
N THR A 98 2.74 0.56 16.73
CA THR A 98 1.58 0.88 17.59
C THR A 98 0.59 -0.28 17.69
N VAL A 99 0.22 -0.83 16.53
CA VAL A 99 -0.69 -1.98 16.37
C VAL A 99 -0.36 -2.67 15.04
N SER A 100 -0.90 -3.87 14.82
CA SER A 100 -0.65 -4.57 13.56
C SER A 100 -1.13 -3.74 12.37
N TYR A 101 -0.31 -3.63 11.32
CA TYR A 101 -0.70 -2.95 10.08
C TYR A 101 -2.04 -3.45 9.53
N LYS A 102 -2.38 -4.73 9.74
CA LYS A 102 -3.65 -5.32 9.30
C LYS A 102 -4.85 -4.68 9.99
N GLU A 103 -4.72 -4.44 11.29
CA GLU A 103 -5.75 -3.82 12.13
C GLU A 103 -5.90 -2.35 11.77
N ILE A 104 -4.78 -1.62 11.65
CA ILE A 104 -4.75 -0.22 11.21
C ILE A 104 -5.50 -0.06 9.90
N ILE A 105 -5.18 -0.89 8.90
CA ILE A 105 -5.81 -0.79 7.58
C ILE A 105 -7.29 -1.18 7.64
N TYR A 106 -7.63 -2.25 8.36
CA TYR A 106 -9.01 -2.71 8.48
C TYR A 106 -9.92 -1.68 9.16
N ASP A 107 -9.48 -1.13 10.29
CA ASP A 107 -10.24 -0.10 11.02
C ASP A 107 -10.31 1.20 10.25
N SER A 108 -9.21 1.61 9.61
CA SER A 108 -9.20 2.81 8.76
C SER A 108 -10.21 2.70 7.63
N ILE A 109 -10.37 1.53 7.00
CA ILE A 109 -11.36 1.32 5.94
C ILE A 109 -12.78 1.22 6.50
N THR A 110 -13.00 0.38 7.52
CA THR A 110 -14.36 0.00 7.96
C THR A 110 -14.96 0.97 8.96
N LYS A 111 -14.15 1.62 9.80
CA LYS A 111 -14.59 2.54 10.86
C LYS A 111 -14.42 3.99 10.46
N CYS A 112 -13.35 4.33 9.73
CA CYS A 112 -13.04 5.71 9.37
C CYS A 112 -13.25 6.04 7.89
N SER A 113 -13.76 5.09 7.10
CA SER A 113 -14.07 5.26 5.68
C SER A 113 -12.88 5.79 4.86
N ASN A 114 -11.66 5.33 5.19
CA ASN A 114 -10.45 5.71 4.47
C ASN A 114 -10.42 5.02 3.09
N TYR A 115 -10.97 5.71 2.09
CA TYR A 115 -11.07 5.21 0.72
C TYR A 115 -9.71 5.17 0.02
N SER A 116 -8.74 5.97 0.46
CA SER A 116 -7.36 5.91 -0.05
C SER A 116 -6.70 4.58 0.31
N ALA A 117 -6.85 4.11 1.55
CA ALA A 117 -6.34 2.81 1.97
C ALA A 117 -7.02 1.65 1.23
N LEU A 118 -8.33 1.76 0.98
CA LEU A 118 -9.06 0.80 0.16
C LEU A 118 -8.56 0.79 -1.29
N ALA A 119 -8.41 1.96 -1.91
CA ALA A 119 -7.91 2.10 -3.26
C ALA A 119 -6.50 1.51 -3.42
N TRP A 120 -5.62 1.76 -2.44
CA TRP A 120 -4.28 1.18 -2.39
C TRP A 120 -4.35 -0.35 -2.42
N ILE A 121 -5.08 -1.00 -1.50
CA ILE A 121 -5.19 -2.47 -1.47
C ILE A 121 -5.79 -3.03 -2.77
N VAL A 122 -6.88 -2.43 -3.24
CA VAL A 122 -7.58 -2.93 -4.44
C VAL A 122 -6.67 -2.86 -5.65
N PHE A 123 -6.02 -1.72 -5.89
CA PHE A 123 -5.11 -1.58 -7.03
C PHE A 123 -3.85 -2.42 -6.89
N GLN A 124 -3.31 -2.59 -5.68
CA GLN A 124 -2.19 -3.51 -5.44
C GLN A 124 -2.58 -4.96 -5.77
N THR A 125 -3.78 -5.38 -5.36
CA THR A 125 -4.30 -6.72 -5.65
C THR A 125 -4.47 -6.92 -7.16
N VAL A 126 -5.04 -5.93 -7.85
CA VAL A 126 -5.23 -5.98 -9.31
C VAL A 126 -3.88 -6.03 -10.03
N PHE A 127 -2.88 -5.28 -9.58
CA PHE A 127 -1.50 -5.38 -10.07
C PHE A 127 -0.95 -6.80 -9.94
N LEU A 128 -1.10 -7.45 -8.79
CA LEU A 128 -0.63 -8.82 -8.56
C LEU A 128 -1.29 -9.81 -9.51
N VAL A 129 -2.61 -9.71 -9.69
CA VAL A 129 -3.38 -10.59 -10.58
C VAL A 129 -2.91 -10.44 -12.04
N PHE A 130 -2.82 -9.21 -12.54
CA PHE A 130 -2.36 -8.97 -13.92
C PHE A 130 -0.88 -9.33 -14.12
N SER A 131 -0.05 -9.12 -13.11
CA SER A 131 1.35 -9.56 -13.11
C SER A 131 1.43 -11.09 -13.19
N GLY A 132 0.65 -11.81 -12.41
CA GLY A 132 0.51 -13.26 -12.49
C GLY A 132 0.14 -13.72 -13.90
N PHE A 133 -0.91 -13.14 -14.48
CA PHE A 133 -1.31 -13.46 -15.86
C PHE A 133 -0.19 -13.19 -16.88
N TYR A 134 0.57 -12.11 -16.72
CA TYR A 134 1.71 -11.81 -17.60
C TYR A 134 2.81 -12.89 -17.56
N LEU A 135 3.03 -13.50 -16.39
CA LEU A 135 4.00 -14.59 -16.22
C LEU A 135 3.53 -15.89 -16.83
N PHE A 136 2.27 -16.28 -16.60
CA PHE A 136 1.72 -17.54 -17.11
C PHE A 136 1.35 -17.50 -18.59
N LYS A 137 1.23 -16.32 -19.19
CA LYS A 137 1.01 -16.20 -20.63
C LYS A 137 2.20 -16.78 -21.40
N ARG A 138 2.05 -17.99 -21.96
CA ARG A 138 2.96 -18.52 -22.99
C ARG A 138 2.91 -17.60 -24.20
N LYS A 139 4.10 -17.23 -24.72
CA LYS A 139 4.38 -16.19 -25.74
C LYS A 139 3.16 -15.44 -26.28
#